data_AF-A0A914ML19-F1
#
_entry.id   AF-A0A914ML19-F1
#
_cell.length_a   1.000
_cell.length_b   1.000
_cell.length_c   1.000
_cell.angle_alpha   90.00
_cell.angle_beta   90.00
_cell.angle_gamma   90.00
#
_symmetry.space_group_name_H-M   'P 1'
#
loop_
_entity.id
_entity.type
_entity.pdbx_description
1 polymer ?
#
loop_
_entity_poly.entity_id
_entity_poly.type
_entity_poly.pdbx_seq_one_letter_code
_entity_poly.pdbx_strand_id
1 'polypeptide(L)'
;MSLSSLFRKIGFIVGNRPKTVFLTNLFLFFPSLSYYLINDINVETDVRRGFSPKNGRATSETKAFAEFYNVSIDGVDLVLIFLEPKTSDKRLIMNDKLLLDVDTLDRYIKELSLEINFEEPSDGKNDSQRVVRLKDFEVS
;
A
#
# COMPACT_ATOMS: atom_id res chain seq x y z
N MET A 1 45.69 -25.57 1.70
CA MET A 1 45.31 -25.37 0.27
C MET A 1 44.94 -23.90 0.10
N SER A 2 45.61 -23.15 -0.78
CA SER A 2 45.41 -21.69 -0.91
C SER A 2 44.08 -21.36 -1.61
N LEU A 3 43.41 -20.28 -1.20
CA LEU A 3 42.17 -19.79 -1.81
C LEU A 3 42.34 -19.54 -3.32
N SER A 4 43.50 -19.03 -3.74
CA SER A 4 43.81 -18.80 -5.15
C SER A 4 43.86 -20.10 -5.96
N SER A 5 44.36 -21.18 -5.34
CA SER A 5 44.43 -22.50 -5.98
C SER A 5 43.05 -23.14 -6.16
N LEU A 6 42.09 -22.82 -5.28
CA LEU A 6 40.69 -23.25 -5.40
C LEU A 6 39.99 -22.54 -6.55
N PHE A 7 40.06 -21.21 -6.61
CA PHE A 7 39.44 -20.43 -7.69
C PHE A 7 39.99 -20.82 -9.07
N ARG A 8 41.30 -21.09 -9.16
CA ARG A 8 41.93 -21.54 -10.41
C ARG A 8 41.40 -22.91 -10.87
N LYS A 9 41.16 -23.84 -9.94
CA LYS A 9 40.55 -25.14 -10.23
C LYS A 9 39.08 -24.99 -10.66
N ILE A 10 38.31 -24.15 -9.98
CA ILE A 10 36.92 -23.88 -10.34
C ILE A 10 36.83 -23.25 -11.73
N GLY A 11 37.64 -22.23 -12.02
CA GLY A 11 37.71 -21.60 -13.33
C GLY A 11 38.10 -22.58 -14.45
N PHE A 12 39.03 -23.50 -14.17
CA PHE A 12 39.38 -24.56 -15.12
C PHE A 12 38.21 -25.50 -15.41
N ILE A 13 37.43 -25.89 -14.39
CA ILE A 13 36.24 -26.73 -14.55
C ILE A 13 35.16 -26.02 -15.37
N VAL A 14 34.90 -24.74 -15.07
CA VAL A 14 33.92 -23.92 -15.81
C VAL A 14 34.35 -23.74 -17.27
N GLY A 15 35.63 -23.45 -17.52
CA GLY A 15 36.17 -23.25 -18.86
C GLY A 15 36.24 -24.53 -19.71
N ASN A 16 36.44 -25.70 -19.10
CA ASN A 16 36.51 -26.97 -19.81
C ASN A 16 35.13 -27.45 -20.31
N ARG A 17 34.04 -27.12 -19.62
CA ARG A 17 32.67 -27.55 -19.98
C ARG A 17 31.62 -26.45 -19.77
N PRO A 18 31.71 -25.31 -20.47
CA PRO A 18 30.87 -24.15 -20.23
C PRO A 18 29.38 -24.44 -20.43
N LYS A 19 29.02 -25.19 -21.49
CA LYS A 19 27.63 -25.54 -21.80
C LYS A 19 26.97 -26.36 -20.69
N THR A 20 27.69 -27.35 -20.16
CA THR A 20 27.17 -28.25 -19.11
C THR A 20 26.94 -27.46 -17.83
N VAL A 21 27.91 -26.65 -17.41
CA VAL A 21 27.81 -25.81 -16.21
C VAL A 21 26.67 -24.81 -16.33
N PHE A 22 26.46 -24.22 -17.51
CA PHE A 22 25.34 -23.33 -17.78
C PHE A 22 24.00 -24.07 -17.66
N LEU A 23 23.86 -25.22 -18.32
CA LEU A 23 22.63 -26.02 -18.28
C LEU A 23 22.29 -26.43 -16.85
N THR A 24 23.27 -26.92 -16.09
CA THR A 24 23.03 -27.36 -14.71
C THR A 24 22.59 -26.20 -13.83
N ASN A 25 23.16 -25.01 -13.98
CA ASN A 25 22.70 -23.83 -13.26
C ASN A 25 21.28 -23.45 -13.69
N LEU A 26 20.99 -23.45 -14.99
CA LEU A 26 19.66 -23.15 -15.49
C LEU A 26 18.62 -24.09 -14.87
N PHE A 27 18.85 -25.41 -14.92
CA PHE A 27 17.93 -26.39 -14.32
C PHE A 27 17.86 -26.32 -12.79
N LEU A 28 18.93 -25.88 -12.13
CA LEU A 28 18.93 -25.67 -10.67
C LEU A 28 18.05 -24.48 -10.28
N PHE A 29 18.12 -23.38 -11.02
CA PHE A 29 17.38 -22.14 -10.70
C PHE A 29 15.99 -22.07 -11.33
N PHE A 30 15.74 -22.80 -12.43
CA PHE A 30 14.46 -22.78 -13.15
C PHE A 30 13.24 -23.04 -12.26
N PRO A 31 13.23 -24.04 -11.35
CA PRO A 31 12.08 -24.26 -10.47
C PRO A 31 11.83 -23.08 -9.52
N SER A 32 12.91 -22.47 -8.99
CA SER A 32 12.81 -21.32 -8.10
C SER A 32 12.29 -20.07 -8.83
N LEU A 33 12.69 -19.85 -10.07
CA LEU A 33 12.15 -18.76 -10.90
C LEU A 33 10.70 -19.04 -11.32
N SER A 34 10.39 -20.29 -11.68
CA SER A 34 9.05 -20.70 -12.08
C SER A 34 8.04 -20.60 -10.94
N TYR A 35 8.48 -20.77 -9.69
CA TYR A 35 7.62 -20.59 -8.52
C TYR A 35 6.98 -19.19 -8.48
N TYR A 36 7.72 -18.14 -8.83
CA TYR A 36 7.22 -16.76 -8.85
C TYR A 36 6.35 -16.42 -10.07
N LEU A 37 6.36 -17.26 -11.12
CA LEU A 37 5.45 -17.10 -12.27
C LEU A 37 4.07 -17.71 -12.01
N ILE A 38 4.01 -18.73 -11.13
CA ILE A 38 2.79 -19.47 -10.83
C ILE A 38 2.10 -18.91 -9.58
N ASN A 39 2.88 -18.46 -8.59
CA ASN A 39 2.34 -17.87 -7.38
C ASN A 39 2.31 -16.35 -7.51
N ASP A 40 1.14 -15.77 -7.28
CA ASP A 40 0.99 -14.32 -7.26
C ASP A 40 1.86 -13.71 -6.16
N ILE A 41 2.57 -12.66 -6.53
CA ILE A 41 3.33 -11.85 -5.58
C ILE A 41 2.33 -10.93 -4.88
N ASN A 42 1.85 -11.36 -3.72
CA ASN A 42 1.00 -10.53 -2.87
C ASN A 42 1.85 -9.48 -2.17
N VAL A 43 1.90 -8.28 -2.75
CA VAL A 43 2.51 -7.11 -2.12
C VAL A 43 1.51 -6.51 -1.16
N GLU A 44 1.68 -6.79 0.13
CA GLU A 44 0.90 -6.14 1.18
C GLU A 44 1.39 -4.69 1.37
N THR A 45 0.54 -3.71 1.04
CA THR A 45 0.85 -2.28 1.15
C THR A 45 0.33 -1.63 2.43
N ASP A 46 -0.28 -2.42 3.33
CA ASP A 46 -0.79 -1.92 4.60
C ASP A 46 0.36 -1.52 5.55
N VAL A 47 0.47 -0.21 5.77
CA VAL A 47 1.43 0.41 6.69
C VAL A 47 1.26 -0.12 8.12
N ARG A 48 0.03 -0.39 8.58
CA ARG A 48 -0.23 -0.89 9.94
C ARG A 48 0.45 -2.23 10.17
N ARG A 49 0.43 -3.10 9.16
CA ARG A 49 1.02 -4.44 9.20
C ARG A 49 2.54 -4.44 8.99
N GLY A 50 3.06 -3.47 8.21
CA GLY A 50 4.50 -3.30 8.00
C GLY A 50 5.27 -2.80 9.22
N PHE A 51 4.62 -2.01 10.08
CA PHE A 51 5.26 -1.36 11.24
C PHE A 51 4.84 -1.94 12.60
N SER A 52 3.87 -2.86 12.65
CA SER A 52 3.43 -3.50 13.90
C SER A 52 4.01 -4.90 14.08
N PRO A 53 4.44 -5.30 15.30
CA PRO A 53 4.83 -6.68 15.58
C PRO A 53 3.67 -7.64 15.31
N LYS A 54 3.89 -8.66 14.46
CA LYS A 54 2.85 -9.62 14.04
C LYS A 54 2.11 -10.28 15.21
N ASN A 55 2.78 -10.53 16.33
CA ASN A 55 2.22 -11.15 17.54
C ASN A 55 2.32 -10.22 18.76
N GLY A 56 2.20 -8.92 18.55
CA GLY A 56 2.21 -7.93 19.62
C GLY A 56 0.95 -7.98 20.48
N ARG A 57 1.08 -7.47 21.72
CA ARG A 57 -0.07 -7.26 22.61
C ARG A 57 -1.11 -6.32 21.99
N ALA A 58 -0.67 -5.31 21.23
CA ALA A 58 -1.54 -4.41 20.49
C ALA A 58 -2.44 -5.19 19.50
N THR A 59 -1.89 -6.15 18.77
CA THR A 59 -2.66 -6.96 17.80
C THR A 59 -3.76 -7.77 18.48
N SER A 60 -3.49 -8.33 19.67
CA SER A 60 -4.50 -9.04 20.46
C SER A 60 -5.57 -8.11 21.04
N GLU A 61 -5.19 -6.91 21.50
CA GLU A 61 -6.12 -5.92 22.04
C GLU A 61 -7.05 -5.38 20.94
N THR A 62 -6.51 -5.08 19.75
CA THR A 62 -7.31 -4.65 18.60
C THR A 62 -8.26 -5.76 18.13
N LYS A 63 -7.82 -7.02 18.13
CA LYS A 63 -8.69 -8.15 17.78
C LYS A 63 -9.83 -8.31 18.79
N ALA A 64 -9.53 -8.24 20.10
CA ALA A 64 -10.55 -8.32 21.14
C ALA A 64 -11.55 -7.15 21.07
N PHE A 65 -11.08 -5.95 20.76
CA PHE A 65 -11.94 -4.79 20.51
C PHE A 65 -12.87 -5.02 19.31
N ALA A 66 -12.32 -5.47 18.18
CA ALA A 66 -13.09 -5.72 16.96
C ALA A 66 -14.18 -6.79 17.17
N GLU A 67 -13.84 -7.86 17.87
CA GLU A 67 -14.78 -8.94 18.23
C GLU A 67 -15.86 -8.45 19.19
N PHE A 68 -15.51 -7.63 20.20
CA PHE A 68 -16.46 -7.11 21.16
C PHE A 68 -17.48 -6.14 20.53
N TYR A 69 -17.03 -5.26 19.64
CA TYR A 69 -17.91 -4.26 19.00
C TYR A 69 -18.52 -4.74 17.68
N ASN A 70 -18.17 -5.94 17.21
CA ASN A 70 -18.55 -6.48 15.90
C ASN A 70 -18.26 -5.49 14.76
N VAL A 71 -17.08 -4.86 14.82
CA VAL A 71 -16.61 -3.90 13.82
C VAL A 71 -15.42 -4.50 13.09
N SER A 72 -15.41 -4.44 11.77
CA SER A 72 -14.20 -4.71 11.00
C SER A 72 -13.21 -3.56 11.21
N ILE A 73 -11.99 -3.88 11.64
CA ILE A 73 -10.89 -2.89 11.80
C ILE A 73 -10.60 -2.19 10.46
N ASP A 74 -10.90 -2.87 9.37
CA ASP A 74 -10.74 -2.42 7.99
C ASP A 74 -11.93 -1.57 7.48
N GLY A 75 -13.02 -1.45 8.25
CA GLY A 75 -14.23 -0.72 7.87
C GLY A 75 -14.36 0.66 8.50
N VAL A 76 -13.38 1.11 9.28
CA VAL A 76 -13.40 2.43 9.94
C VAL A 76 -12.35 3.33 9.33
N ASP A 77 -12.76 4.04 8.29
CA ASP A 77 -11.97 5.11 7.71
C ASP A 77 -12.30 6.44 8.37
N LEU A 78 -11.26 7.10 8.88
CA LEU A 78 -11.37 8.40 9.53
C LEU A 78 -10.74 9.45 8.62
N VAL A 79 -11.57 10.36 8.12
CA VAL A 79 -11.13 11.48 7.27
C VAL A 79 -10.94 12.72 8.14
N LEU A 80 -9.71 13.21 8.21
CA LEU A 80 -9.34 14.47 8.88
C LEU A 80 -9.06 15.53 7.84
N ILE A 81 -9.78 16.66 7.92
CA ILE A 81 -9.56 17.82 7.05
C ILE A 81 -9.04 18.96 7.91
N PHE A 82 -7.81 19.39 7.61
CA PHE A 82 -7.20 20.54 8.25
C PHE A 82 -7.39 21.77 7.37
N LEU A 83 -7.98 22.81 7.93
CA LEU A 83 -8.19 24.09 7.26
C LEU A 83 -7.12 25.06 7.70
N GLU A 84 -6.32 25.51 6.75
CA GLU A 84 -5.25 26.48 6.99
C GLU A 84 -5.42 27.70 6.10
N PRO A 85 -5.06 28.90 6.61
CA PRO A 85 -5.08 30.11 5.81
C PRO A 85 -4.00 30.02 4.72
N LYS A 86 -4.35 30.41 3.49
CA LYS A 86 -3.43 30.43 2.34
C LYS A 86 -2.16 31.26 2.57
N THR A 87 -2.20 32.20 3.51
CA THR A 87 -1.05 33.02 3.90
C THR A 87 -0.59 32.59 5.29
N SER A 88 0.64 32.07 5.38
CA SER A 88 1.25 31.53 6.61
C SER A 88 1.30 32.52 7.79
N ASP A 89 1.24 33.83 7.51
CA ASP A 89 1.33 34.87 8.54
C ASP A 89 -0.02 35.27 9.14
N LYS A 90 -1.13 34.76 8.59
CA LYS A 90 -2.48 35.08 9.07
C LYS A 90 -3.02 33.92 9.88
N ARG A 91 -3.72 34.21 10.98
CA ARG A 91 -4.50 33.20 11.69
C ARG A 91 -5.78 32.94 10.93
N LEU A 92 -6.27 31.70 10.98
CA LEU A 92 -7.61 31.38 10.49
C LEU A 92 -8.61 32.15 11.35
N ILE A 93 -9.35 33.07 10.73
CA ILE A 93 -10.38 33.85 11.42
C ILE A 93 -11.70 33.13 11.17
N MET A 94 -12.36 32.74 12.26
CA MET A 94 -13.71 32.19 12.19
C MET A 94 -14.68 33.30 11.77
N ASN A 95 -15.19 33.21 10.55
CA ASN A 95 -16.18 34.13 10.00
C ASN A 95 -17.29 33.35 9.29
N ASP A 96 -18.41 34.02 9.03
CA ASP A 96 -19.59 33.38 8.43
C ASP A 96 -19.29 32.80 7.05
N LYS A 97 -18.37 33.41 6.30
CA LYS A 97 -17.93 32.88 5.01
C LYS A 97 -17.24 31.52 5.15
N LEU A 98 -16.29 31.40 6.07
CA LEU A 98 -15.59 30.15 6.34
C LEU A 98 -16.56 29.07 6.83
N LEU A 99 -17.53 29.43 7.66
CA LEU A 99 -18.56 28.51 8.14
C LEU A 99 -19.42 27.98 6.98
N LEU A 100 -19.82 28.84 6.05
CA LEU A 100 -20.56 28.43 4.85
C LEU A 100 -19.72 27.55 3.92
N ASP A 101 -18.44 27.86 3.77
CA ASP A 101 -17.50 27.05 2.97
C ASP A 101 -17.33 25.66 3.60
N VAL A 102 -17.26 25.57 4.93
CA VAL A 102 -17.20 24.29 5.67
C VAL A 102 -18.49 23.48 5.53
N ASP A 103 -19.67 24.12 5.64
CA ASP A 103 -20.96 23.44 5.44
C ASP A 103 -21.11 22.91 4.00
N THR A 104 -20.63 23.68 3.02
CA THR A 104 -20.62 23.26 1.62
C THR A 104 -19.71 22.06 1.41
N LEU A 105 -18.52 22.06 2.03
CA LEU A 105 -17.59 20.94 1.99
C LEU A 105 -18.16 19.68 2.66
N ASP A 106 -18.80 19.80 3.82
CA ASP A 106 -19.46 18.68 4.51
C ASP A 106 -20.55 18.04 3.65
N ARG A 107 -21.40 18.86 3.02
CA ARG A 107 -22.44 18.38 2.11
C ARG A 107 -21.86 17.63 0.92
N TYR A 108 -20.82 18.18 0.31
CA TYR A 108 -20.13 17.56 -0.82
C TYR A 108 -19.52 16.20 -0.44
N ILE A 109 -18.84 16.10 0.70
CA ILE A 109 -18.25 14.85 1.18
C ILE A 109 -19.34 13.79 1.41
N LYS A 110 -20.48 14.19 1.97
CA LYS A 110 -21.63 13.29 2.16
C LYS A 110 -22.18 12.78 0.84
N GLU A 111 -22.36 13.66 -0.15
CA GLU A 111 -22.81 13.27 -1.49
C GLU A 111 -21.83 12.30 -2.17
N LEU A 112 -20.54 12.59 -2.12
CA LEU A 112 -19.50 11.73 -2.68
C LEU A 112 -19.45 10.37 -1.98
N SER A 113 -19.58 10.37 -0.65
CA SER A 113 -19.59 9.13 0.16
C SER A 113 -20.82 8.27 -0.14
N LEU A 114 -21.96 8.89 -0.45
CA LEU A 114 -23.15 8.16 -0.90
C LEU A 114 -22.93 7.54 -2.29
N GLU A 115 -22.38 8.29 -3.25
CA GLU A 115 -22.08 7.79 -4.61
C GLU A 115 -21.14 6.58 -4.59
N ILE A 116 -20.09 6.61 -3.76
CA ILE A 116 -19.15 5.49 -3.58
C ILE A 116 -19.84 4.26 -2.98
N ASN A 117 -20.82 4.44 -2.09
CA ASN A 117 -21.57 3.32 -1.50
C ASN A 117 -22.61 2.71 -2.46
N PHE A 118 -22.99 3.40 -3.54
CA PHE A 118 -23.87 2.86 -4.58
C PHE A 118 -23.11 2.12 -5.70
N GLU A 119 -21.80 2.34 -5.82
CA GLU A 119 -20.91 1.55 -6.68
C GLU A 119 -20.28 0.38 -5.90
N GLU A 120 -21.11 -0.52 -5.34
CA GLU A 120 -20.59 -1.86 -5.00
C GLU A 120 -20.16 -2.57 -6.30
N PRO A 121 -18.90 -3.02 -6.44
CA PRO A 121 -18.44 -3.64 -7.67
C PRO A 121 -19.04 -5.04 -7.79
N SER A 122 -19.90 -5.24 -8.77
CA SER A 122 -20.39 -6.56 -9.18
C SER A 122 -19.35 -7.41 -9.93
N ASP A 123 -18.10 -6.96 -10.07
CA ASP A 123 -17.04 -7.80 -10.64
C ASP A 123 -15.64 -7.34 -10.22
N GLY A 124 -14.83 -8.28 -9.74
CA GLY A 124 -13.55 -8.04 -9.06
C GLY A 124 -12.40 -7.62 -9.97
N LYS A 125 -12.48 -6.46 -10.64
CA LYS A 125 -11.35 -5.87 -11.37
C LYS A 125 -11.28 -4.34 -11.35
N ASN A 126 -10.07 -3.88 -11.04
CA ASN A 126 -9.47 -2.56 -11.23
C ASN A 126 -9.85 -1.43 -10.25
N ASP A 127 -9.07 -1.36 -9.17
CA ASP A 127 -8.76 -0.13 -8.45
C ASP A 127 -8.01 0.85 -9.36
N SER A 128 -8.76 1.66 -10.11
CA SER A 128 -8.31 3.01 -10.40
C SER A 128 -8.75 3.90 -9.25
N GLN A 129 -7.91 4.03 -8.21
CA GLN A 129 -8.05 5.07 -7.21
C GLN A 129 -8.19 6.42 -7.93
N ARG A 130 -9.42 6.93 -7.99
CA ARG A 130 -9.72 8.26 -8.51
C ARG A 130 -9.21 9.25 -7.47
N VAL A 131 -7.95 9.67 -7.64
CA VAL A 131 -7.36 10.74 -6.83
C VAL A 131 -8.04 12.04 -7.25
N VAL A 132 -9.10 12.42 -6.53
CA VAL A 132 -9.72 13.74 -6.66
C VAL A 132 -8.75 14.75 -6.06
N ARG A 133 -8.08 15.52 -6.92
CA ARG A 133 -7.16 16.56 -6.49
C ARG A 133 -7.98 17.80 -6.18
N LEU A 134 -7.88 18.30 -4.94
CA LEU A 134 -8.49 19.56 -4.47
C LEU A 134 -8.04 20.83 -5.24
N LYS A 135 -7.30 20.69 -6.35
CA LYS A 135 -6.94 21.80 -7.24
C LYS A 135 -8.11 22.30 -8.08
N ASP A 136 -9.21 21.56 -8.14
CA ASP A 136 -10.41 21.95 -8.89
C ASP A 136 -11.28 22.96 -8.11
N PHE A 137 -10.89 23.33 -6.88
CA PHE A 137 -11.41 24.46 -6.12
C PHE A 137 -10.72 25.77 -6.56
N GLU A 138 -10.92 26.18 -7.83
CA GLU A 138 -10.75 27.59 -8.18
C GLU A 138 -12.05 28.33 -7.84
N VAL A 139 -12.01 29.02 -6.70
CA VAL A 139 -13.08 29.92 -6.23
C VAL A 139 -13.25 31.05 -7.26
N SER A 140 -14.42 31.09 -7.87
CA SER A 140 -14.91 32.24 -8.64
C SER A 140 -15.35 33.37 -7.72
#